data_AF-A0A954NCM0-F1
#
_entry.id   AF-A0A954NCM0-F1
#
_cell.length_a   1.000
_cell.length_b   1.000
_cell.length_c   1.000
_cell.angle_alpha   90.00
_cell.angle_beta   90.00
_cell.angle_gamma   90.00
#
_symmetry.space_group_name_H-M   'P 1'
#
loop_
_entity.id
_entity.type
_entity.pdbx_description
1 polymer ?
#
loop_
_entity_poly.entity_id
_entity_poly.type
_entity_poly.pdbx_seq_one_letter_code
_entity_poly.pdbx_strand_id
1 'polypeptide(L)'
;MTSATHRFPSGRRASKYSVTPRRAPNGFGFPRRLLQAALVATLGLGSAVAWGDTWPVRVIREVPLTTEAIAAAHAQSKNACHQVAVGDPMQIADFAGEAVYTVPVKKDGKVTSVKLPFRYSRLGVLTFGMQLQPSDQARLPAVSKSEILDRIASNYISIQVRVQRDAETGAVYLHYQPFAAVGMYQNPGKTDEFQPLMEDSVRDVRSLGLFFPDGSKPSAEAFRTLVAVSKSTVAVDGSSPDDPDPATETEYELIFVRARIDGDDVQLHSFTTGNDRTVLRYLPPYVDPATADDCNVTSTIFFTEYTAAKQSPSAKVNRSTVVNSQANFTMEQLNAFAAEQGWQGDAMANLTATLDAIIDGKIKPATVE
;
A
#
# COMPACT_ATOMS: atom_id res chain seq x y z
N MET A 1 49.70 -7.18 34.26
CA MET A 1 50.84 -6.79 33.41
C MET A 1 50.40 -6.90 31.95
N THR A 2 50.45 -5.77 31.21
CA THR A 2 50.42 -5.60 29.73
C THR A 2 49.33 -6.35 28.94
N SER A 3 48.15 -5.79 28.64
CA SER A 3 47.81 -4.69 27.69
C SER A 3 48.40 -4.87 26.28
N ALA A 4 47.56 -5.20 25.30
CA ALA A 4 47.83 -5.04 23.88
C ALA A 4 46.51 -4.67 23.14
N THR A 5 46.35 -3.37 22.92
CA THR A 5 45.31 -2.72 22.13
C THR A 5 45.71 -2.76 20.65
N HIS A 6 44.92 -3.42 19.81
CA HIS A 6 45.04 -3.30 18.36
C HIS A 6 44.12 -2.20 17.83
N ARG A 7 44.74 -1.10 17.38
CA ARG A 7 44.13 -0.03 16.59
C ARG A 7 44.00 -0.48 15.13
N PHE A 8 42.82 -0.38 14.54
CA PHE A 8 42.61 -0.44 13.10
C PHE A 8 42.63 0.97 12.50
N PRO A 9 43.34 1.20 11.38
CA PRO A 9 43.39 2.51 10.74
C PRO A 9 42.18 2.72 9.80
N SER A 10 41.59 3.91 9.93
CA SER A 10 40.63 4.51 9.02
C SER A 10 41.25 4.72 7.62
N GLY A 11 40.67 4.10 6.59
CA GLY A 11 41.02 4.32 5.19
C GLY A 11 39.78 4.65 4.36
N ARG A 12 39.46 5.94 4.23
CA ARG A 12 38.53 6.46 3.22
C ARG A 12 39.10 6.19 1.82
N ARG A 13 38.37 5.48 0.96
CA ARG A 13 38.53 5.57 -0.51
C ARG A 13 37.21 6.01 -1.12
N ALA A 14 37.19 7.28 -1.53
CA ALA A 14 36.17 7.83 -2.40
C ALA A 14 36.35 7.24 -3.82
N SER A 15 35.40 6.42 -4.26
CA SER A 15 35.33 5.94 -5.63
C SER A 15 34.63 7.00 -6.49
N LYS A 16 35.43 7.75 -7.27
CA LYS A 16 34.93 8.63 -8.34
C LYS A 16 34.51 7.77 -9.53
N TYR A 17 33.21 7.61 -9.75
CA TYR A 17 32.69 7.19 -11.06
C TYR A 17 32.33 8.44 -11.84
N SER A 18 33.24 8.85 -12.74
CA SER A 18 32.96 9.81 -13.80
C SER A 18 32.32 9.06 -14.96
N VAL A 19 31.01 9.24 -15.17
CA VAL A 19 30.32 8.79 -16.37
C VAL A 19 30.36 9.93 -17.38
N THR A 20 31.19 9.78 -18.41
CA THR A 20 31.23 10.65 -19.57
C THR A 20 30.07 10.29 -20.51
N PRO A 21 29.15 11.20 -20.88
CA PRO A 21 28.15 10.88 -21.88
C PRO A 21 28.77 10.90 -23.28
N ARG A 22 28.60 9.80 -24.03
CA ARG A 22 28.89 9.72 -25.45
C ARG A 22 27.91 10.62 -26.22
N ARG A 23 28.46 11.57 -26.99
CA ARG A 23 27.77 12.26 -28.09
C ARG A 23 27.33 11.24 -29.16
N ALA A 24 26.09 11.37 -29.60
CA ALA A 24 25.59 10.85 -30.88
C ALA A 24 24.83 11.99 -31.61
N PRO A 25 24.71 11.93 -32.94
CA PRO A 25 24.80 13.10 -33.80
C PRO A 25 23.47 13.81 -34.07
N ASN A 26 23.61 15.07 -34.45
CA ASN A 26 22.57 15.96 -34.97
C ASN A 26 21.73 15.29 -36.07
N GLY A 27 20.43 15.14 -35.82
CA GLY A 27 19.41 14.85 -36.81
C GLY A 27 18.27 15.84 -36.64
N PHE A 28 18.08 16.71 -37.64
CA PHE A 28 16.98 17.67 -37.73
C PHE A 28 15.62 16.98 -37.53
N GLY A 29 14.86 17.42 -36.54
CA GLY A 29 13.48 17.03 -36.32
C GLY A 29 12.69 18.24 -35.80
N PHE A 30 11.80 18.77 -36.64
CA PHE A 30 10.85 19.84 -36.31
C PHE A 30 10.05 19.52 -35.02
N PRO A 31 9.66 20.52 -34.21
CA PRO A 31 9.06 20.28 -32.91
C PRO A 31 7.59 19.84 -33.05
N ARG A 32 7.31 18.55 -32.82
CA ARG A 32 5.95 18.00 -32.63
C ARG A 32 5.18 18.62 -31.45
N ARG A 33 5.82 19.42 -30.60
CA ARG A 33 5.20 20.05 -29.41
C ARG A 33 4.26 21.23 -29.73
N LEU A 34 4.35 21.83 -30.92
CA LEU A 34 3.49 22.97 -31.28
C LEU A 34 2.15 22.56 -31.91
N LEU A 35 2.00 21.32 -32.37
CA LEU A 35 0.75 20.84 -32.97
C LEU A 35 -0.27 20.30 -31.96
N GLN A 36 0.15 19.91 -30.75
CA GLN A 36 -0.78 19.47 -29.70
C GLN A 36 -1.42 20.65 -28.94
N ALA A 37 -0.68 21.74 -28.71
CA ALA A 37 -1.24 22.94 -28.08
C ALA A 37 -2.24 23.68 -28.99
N ALA A 38 -2.01 23.66 -30.31
CA ALA A 38 -2.87 24.36 -31.26
C ALA A 38 -4.24 23.68 -31.46
N LEU A 39 -4.33 22.35 -31.34
CA LEU A 39 -5.60 21.62 -31.48
C LEU A 39 -6.54 21.81 -30.27
N VAL A 40 -5.99 22.09 -29.08
CA VAL A 40 -6.78 22.37 -27.87
C VAL A 40 -7.31 23.81 -27.87
N ALA A 41 -6.54 24.77 -28.41
CA ALA A 41 -6.93 26.18 -28.44
C ALA A 41 -7.99 26.54 -29.51
N THR A 42 -8.09 25.77 -30.61
CA THR A 42 -9.06 26.09 -31.70
C THR A 42 -10.48 25.59 -31.47
N LEU A 43 -10.73 24.85 -30.37
CA LEU A 43 -12.05 24.34 -30.01
C LEU A 43 -12.77 25.16 -28.93
N GLY A 44 -12.24 26.33 -28.54
CA GLY A 44 -12.91 27.16 -27.53
C GLY A 44 -13.02 26.46 -26.16
N LEU A 45 -12.10 25.55 -25.83
CA LEU A 45 -11.97 24.91 -24.51
C LEU A 45 -11.32 25.87 -23.47
N GLY A 46 -11.60 27.16 -23.60
CA GLY A 46 -11.26 28.19 -22.62
C GLY A 46 -12.31 28.23 -21.53
N SER A 47 -12.39 27.17 -20.74
CA SER A 47 -13.14 27.05 -19.48
C SER A 47 -12.74 25.70 -18.92
N ALA A 48 -12.31 25.66 -17.65
CA ALA A 48 -12.11 24.45 -16.88
C ALA A 48 -13.09 23.36 -17.34
N VAL A 49 -12.60 22.22 -17.81
CA VAL A 49 -13.48 21.05 -18.03
C VAL A 49 -14.26 20.91 -16.74
N ALA A 50 -15.57 21.18 -16.77
CA ALA A 50 -16.41 20.99 -15.62
C ALA A 50 -16.29 19.50 -15.29
N TRP A 51 -15.54 19.20 -14.23
CA TRP A 51 -15.21 17.87 -13.74
C TRP A 51 -16.51 17.20 -13.27
N GLY A 52 -17.33 16.74 -14.22
CA GLY A 52 -18.62 16.13 -13.93
C GLY A 52 -18.49 14.80 -13.19
N ASP A 53 -19.65 14.23 -12.83
CA ASP A 53 -19.86 13.02 -12.01
C ASP A 53 -19.23 11.71 -12.52
N THR A 54 -18.32 11.77 -13.49
CA THR A 54 -17.70 10.61 -14.15
C THR A 54 -16.18 10.63 -13.98
N TRP A 55 -15.73 10.58 -12.73
CA TRP A 55 -14.32 10.24 -12.45
C TRP A 55 -14.12 8.73 -12.65
N PRO A 56 -13.00 8.27 -13.24
CA PRO A 56 -12.64 6.84 -13.27
C PRO A 56 -12.12 6.38 -11.91
N VAL A 57 -12.73 6.85 -10.82
CA VAL A 57 -12.36 6.53 -9.45
C VAL A 57 -13.51 5.80 -8.79
N ARG A 58 -13.18 4.72 -8.09
CA ARG A 58 -14.13 4.06 -7.22
C ARG A 58 -14.08 4.73 -5.87
N VAL A 59 -15.23 5.24 -5.43
CA VAL A 59 -15.36 5.92 -4.13
C VAL A 59 -16.21 5.10 -3.17
N ILE A 60 -15.99 5.30 -1.87
CA ILE A 60 -16.90 4.90 -0.82
C ILE A 60 -17.31 6.13 -0.01
N ARG A 61 -18.54 6.15 0.46
CA ARG A 61 -19.09 7.23 1.29
C ARG A 61 -18.99 6.94 2.78
N GLU A 62 -18.97 5.66 3.12
CA GLU A 62 -18.98 5.16 4.49
C GLU A 62 -17.95 4.04 4.60
N VAL A 63 -17.28 3.98 5.75
CA VAL A 63 -16.34 2.91 6.09
C VAL A 63 -17.15 1.77 6.73
N PRO A 64 -17.08 0.52 6.22
CA PRO A 64 -17.76 -0.59 6.87
C PRO A 64 -17.07 -0.92 8.19
N LEU A 65 -17.81 -0.94 9.31
CA LEU A 65 -17.24 -1.14 10.65
C LEU A 65 -17.58 -2.49 11.29
N THR A 66 -18.67 -3.15 10.88
CA THR A 66 -19.01 -4.49 11.38
C THR A 66 -18.31 -5.57 10.58
N THR A 67 -18.04 -6.72 11.21
CA THR A 67 -17.37 -7.85 10.55
C THR A 67 -18.12 -8.30 9.31
N GLU A 68 -19.45 -8.35 9.38
CA GLU A 68 -20.33 -8.76 8.28
C GLU A 68 -20.30 -7.75 7.13
N ALA A 69 -20.33 -6.45 7.46
CA ALA A 69 -20.26 -5.38 6.46
C ALA A 69 -18.90 -5.38 5.74
N ILE A 70 -17.81 -5.59 6.48
CA ILE A 70 -16.46 -5.68 5.92
C ILE A 70 -16.32 -6.92 5.03
N ALA A 71 -16.78 -8.09 5.49
CA ALA A 71 -16.77 -9.32 4.71
C ALA A 71 -17.56 -9.17 3.40
N ALA A 72 -18.76 -8.58 3.47
CA ALA A 72 -19.57 -8.28 2.29
C ALA A 72 -18.86 -7.31 1.34
N ALA A 73 -18.28 -6.22 1.86
CA ALA A 73 -17.53 -5.25 1.07
C ALA A 73 -16.29 -5.86 0.40
N HIS A 74 -15.56 -6.73 1.10
CA HIS A 74 -14.41 -7.47 0.58
C HIS A 74 -14.81 -8.41 -0.56
N ALA A 75 -15.88 -9.19 -0.36
CA ALA A 75 -16.40 -10.12 -1.35
C ALA A 75 -16.90 -9.40 -2.63
N GLN A 76 -17.53 -8.23 -2.47
CA GLN A 76 -17.99 -7.40 -3.59
C GLN A 76 -16.87 -6.60 -4.26
N SER A 77 -15.76 -6.37 -3.56
CA SER A 77 -14.62 -5.69 -4.15
C SER A 77 -13.91 -6.58 -5.15
N LYS A 78 -13.83 -6.09 -6.39
CA LYS A 78 -13.03 -6.67 -7.48
C LYS A 78 -11.64 -6.04 -7.58
N ASN A 79 -11.31 -5.10 -6.68
CA ASN A 79 -10.07 -4.33 -6.75
C ASN A 79 -9.00 -4.97 -5.86
N ALA A 80 -8.70 -6.25 -6.10
CA ALA A 80 -7.52 -6.86 -5.52
C ALA A 80 -6.26 -6.10 -5.96
N CYS A 81 -5.23 -6.16 -5.12
CA CYS A 81 -3.90 -5.64 -5.45
C CYS A 81 -3.45 -6.18 -6.81
N HIS A 82 -3.01 -5.27 -7.69
CA HIS A 82 -2.36 -5.68 -8.92
C HIS A 82 -0.92 -6.10 -8.62
N GLN A 83 -0.55 -7.31 -9.02
CA GLN A 83 0.80 -7.81 -8.84
C GLN A 83 1.76 -7.09 -9.78
N VAL A 84 2.86 -6.57 -9.23
CA VAL A 84 3.95 -5.99 -10.02
C VAL A 84 4.75 -7.12 -10.66
N ALA A 85 5.08 -6.98 -11.94
CA ALA A 85 5.84 -7.99 -12.68
C ALA A 85 7.26 -8.14 -12.13
N VAL A 86 7.85 -9.32 -12.26
CA VAL A 86 9.21 -9.62 -11.79
C VAL A 86 10.24 -8.73 -12.50
N GLY A 87 11.19 -8.19 -11.74
CA GLY A 87 12.28 -7.38 -12.25
C GLY A 87 11.92 -5.91 -12.51
N ASP A 88 10.65 -5.53 -12.40
CA ASP A 88 10.21 -4.13 -12.40
C ASP A 88 10.80 -3.40 -11.18
N PRO A 89 10.96 -2.06 -11.25
CA PRO A 89 11.36 -1.26 -10.09
C PRO A 89 10.39 -1.47 -8.92
N MET A 90 10.89 -1.63 -7.70
CA MET A 90 10.03 -1.74 -6.52
C MET A 90 9.11 -0.52 -6.41
N GLN A 91 9.68 0.68 -6.50
CA GLN A 91 8.93 1.93 -6.54
C GLN A 91 9.22 2.70 -7.83
N ILE A 92 8.25 3.52 -8.23
CA ILE A 92 8.42 4.53 -9.27
C ILE A 92 8.17 5.86 -8.56
N ALA A 93 9.22 6.48 -8.05
CA ALA A 93 9.11 7.68 -7.21
C ALA A 93 8.66 8.91 -8.02
N ASP A 94 9.26 9.10 -9.19
CA ASP A 94 8.92 10.19 -10.08
C ASP A 94 7.58 9.92 -10.78
N PHE A 95 6.89 11.01 -11.18
CA PHE A 95 5.74 10.96 -12.09
C PHE A 95 6.18 10.63 -13.53
N ALA A 96 7.00 9.59 -13.68
CA ALA A 96 7.64 9.16 -14.91
C ALA A 96 6.74 8.27 -15.77
N GLY A 97 5.76 7.59 -15.16
CA GLY A 97 4.81 6.75 -15.88
C GLY A 97 3.70 7.59 -16.51
N GLU A 98 3.36 7.30 -17.77
CA GLU A 98 2.14 7.83 -18.39
C GLU A 98 1.08 6.72 -18.47
N ALA A 99 -0.12 7.03 -18.02
CA ALA A 99 -1.29 6.16 -18.13
C ALA A 99 -2.40 6.91 -18.86
N VAL A 100 -3.10 6.24 -19.77
CA VAL A 100 -4.25 6.84 -20.47
C VAL A 100 -5.50 6.06 -20.10
N TYR A 101 -6.45 6.73 -19.46
CA TYR A 101 -7.74 6.14 -19.11
C TYR A 101 -8.77 6.56 -20.14
N THR A 102 -9.65 5.63 -20.51
CA THR A 102 -10.80 5.94 -21.35
C THR A 102 -12.02 6.07 -20.46
N VAL A 103 -12.56 7.28 -20.38
CA VAL A 103 -13.66 7.62 -19.46
C VAL A 103 -14.91 7.95 -20.27
N PRO A 104 -16.08 7.36 -19.93
CA PRO A 104 -17.34 7.77 -20.54
C PRO A 104 -17.74 9.14 -20.00
N VAL A 105 -17.88 10.13 -20.87
CA VAL A 105 -18.34 11.47 -20.56
C VAL A 105 -19.67 11.70 -21.24
N LYS A 106 -20.66 12.18 -20.49
CA LYS A 106 -21.96 12.55 -21.06
C LYS A 106 -21.91 14.01 -21.53
N LYS A 107 -21.93 14.22 -22.85
CA LYS A 107 -21.99 15.55 -23.47
C LYS A 107 -23.24 15.63 -24.33
N ASP A 108 -24.08 16.64 -24.10
CA ASP A 108 -25.32 16.89 -24.85
C ASP A 108 -26.25 15.66 -24.91
N GLY A 109 -26.35 14.92 -23.79
CA GLY A 109 -27.18 13.71 -23.70
C GLY A 109 -26.58 12.45 -24.32
N LYS A 110 -25.44 12.54 -25.02
CA LYS A 110 -24.71 11.40 -25.60
C LYS A 110 -23.52 11.01 -24.72
N VAL A 111 -23.31 9.70 -24.56
CA VAL A 111 -22.11 9.18 -23.90
C VAL A 111 -21.02 9.05 -24.95
N THR A 112 -19.96 9.84 -24.80
CA THR A 112 -18.73 9.75 -25.60
C THR A 112 -17.59 9.26 -24.74
N SER A 113 -16.56 8.67 -25.33
CA SER A 113 -15.37 8.24 -24.60
C SER A 113 -14.25 9.26 -24.78
N VAL A 114 -13.70 9.74 -23.67
CA VAL A 114 -12.56 10.67 -23.66
C VAL A 114 -11.33 9.95 -23.12
N LYS A 115 -10.19 10.12 -23.79
CA LYS A 115 -8.89 9.64 -23.30
C LYS A 115 -8.26 10.70 -22.41
N LEU A 116 -8.02 10.37 -21.16
CA LEU A 116 -7.40 11.25 -20.18
C LEU A 116 -5.98 10.74 -19.88
N PRO A 117 -4.94 11.51 -20.25
CA PRO A 117 -3.56 11.19 -19.90
C PRO A 117 -3.27 11.60 -18.46
N PHE A 118 -2.63 10.71 -17.71
CA PHE A 118 -2.16 10.97 -16.36
C PHE A 118 -0.70 10.60 -16.25
N ARG A 119 0.03 11.41 -15.48
CA ARG A 119 1.31 10.96 -14.96
C ARG A 119 1.08 10.23 -13.65
N TYR A 120 1.87 9.20 -13.39
CA TYR A 120 1.76 8.47 -12.15
C TYR A 120 3.11 8.11 -11.55
N SER A 121 3.12 8.03 -10.23
CA SER A 121 4.14 7.37 -9.43
C SER A 121 3.52 6.14 -8.74
N ARG A 122 4.37 5.22 -8.28
CA ARG A 122 3.98 4.02 -7.52
C ARG A 122 4.85 3.96 -6.27
N LEU A 123 4.24 4.15 -5.12
CA LEU A 123 4.92 4.32 -3.84
C LEU A 123 4.49 3.25 -2.84
N GLY A 124 5.44 2.72 -2.09
CA GLY A 124 5.18 1.77 -1.00
C GLY A 124 4.46 2.45 0.16
N VAL A 125 3.55 1.71 0.80
CA VAL A 125 2.75 2.19 1.93
C VAL A 125 2.79 1.26 3.12
N LEU A 126 2.95 -0.04 2.87
CA LEU A 126 2.89 -1.08 3.89
C LEU A 126 3.81 -2.23 3.49
N THR A 127 4.43 -2.86 4.47
CA THR A 127 5.28 -4.05 4.30
C THR A 127 4.82 -5.18 5.21
N PHE A 128 4.84 -6.40 4.67
CA PHE A 128 4.55 -7.63 5.39
C PHE A 128 5.77 -8.54 5.38
N GLY A 129 6.30 -8.81 6.56
CA GLY A 129 7.28 -9.85 6.82
C GLY A 129 6.60 -11.15 7.24
N MET A 130 7.24 -12.29 6.97
CA MET A 130 6.76 -13.59 7.41
C MET A 130 7.84 -14.28 8.25
N GLN A 131 7.40 -15.05 9.25
CA GLN A 131 8.28 -15.85 10.09
C GLN A 131 7.63 -17.20 10.42
N LEU A 132 8.45 -18.20 10.76
CA LEU A 132 8.02 -19.50 11.25
C LEU A 132 8.55 -19.71 12.67
N GLN A 133 7.73 -20.29 13.55
CA GLN A 133 8.23 -20.72 14.86
C GLN A 133 9.24 -21.87 14.73
N PRO A 134 10.22 -22.01 15.63
CA PRO A 134 11.20 -23.11 15.57
C PRO A 134 10.58 -24.52 15.47
N SER A 135 9.45 -24.75 16.16
CA SER A 135 8.69 -26.01 16.09
C SER A 135 8.13 -26.27 14.68
N ASP A 136 7.58 -25.25 14.03
CA ASP A 136 7.07 -25.35 12.65
C ASP A 136 8.21 -25.54 11.64
N GLN A 137 9.35 -24.88 11.84
CA GLN A 137 10.54 -25.09 11.01
C GLN A 137 11.06 -26.54 11.10
N ALA A 138 10.92 -27.19 12.26
CA ALA A 138 11.30 -28.60 12.44
C ALA A 138 10.38 -29.56 11.68
N ARG A 139 9.13 -29.15 11.40
CA ARG A 139 8.10 -29.95 10.71
C ARG A 139 8.13 -29.80 9.18
N LEU A 140 8.94 -28.89 8.65
CA LEU A 140 9.06 -28.70 7.19
C LEU A 140 9.58 -29.98 6.49
N PRO A 141 9.14 -30.26 5.25
CA PRO A 141 9.63 -31.39 4.47
C PRO A 141 11.15 -31.32 4.28
N ALA A 142 11.86 -32.42 4.60
CA ALA A 142 13.33 -32.41 4.63
C ALA A 142 13.99 -31.97 3.31
N VAL A 143 13.37 -32.27 2.17
CA VAL A 143 13.93 -31.96 0.84
C VAL A 143 13.82 -30.48 0.48
N SER A 144 12.74 -29.80 0.89
CA SER A 144 12.49 -28.39 0.53
C SER A 144 12.64 -27.41 1.70
N LYS A 145 12.94 -27.92 2.90
CA LYS A 145 13.06 -27.12 4.12
C LYS A 145 14.00 -25.91 3.97
N SER A 146 15.20 -26.10 3.43
CA SER A 146 16.15 -24.98 3.28
C SER A 146 15.62 -23.91 2.32
N GLU A 147 15.06 -24.31 1.19
CA GLU A 147 14.52 -23.38 0.19
C GLU A 147 13.33 -22.58 0.76
N ILE A 148 12.43 -23.24 1.49
CA ILE A 148 11.29 -22.60 2.14
C ILE A 148 11.78 -21.57 3.18
N LEU A 149 12.73 -21.95 4.03
CA LEU A 149 13.27 -21.07 5.07
C LEU A 149 14.03 -19.88 4.47
N ASP A 150 14.87 -20.14 3.47
CA ASP A 150 15.62 -19.10 2.77
C ASP A 150 14.66 -18.10 2.14
N ARG A 151 13.59 -18.57 1.50
CA ARG A 151 12.56 -17.70 0.89
C ARG A 151 11.87 -16.80 1.91
N ILE A 152 11.45 -17.35 3.05
CA ILE A 152 10.80 -16.57 4.12
C ILE A 152 11.78 -15.54 4.68
N ALA A 153 13.04 -15.93 4.88
CA ALA A 153 14.07 -15.07 5.43
C ALA A 153 14.58 -14.01 4.43
N SER A 154 14.40 -14.20 3.12
CA SER A 154 14.92 -13.29 2.09
C SER A 154 13.88 -12.31 1.55
N ASN A 155 12.59 -12.57 1.71
CA ASN A 155 11.54 -11.81 1.03
C ASN A 155 10.52 -11.15 1.97
N TYR A 156 9.95 -10.05 1.49
CA TYR A 156 8.79 -9.37 2.07
C TYR A 156 7.77 -9.03 0.99
N ILE A 157 6.54 -8.75 1.40
CA ILE A 157 5.50 -8.22 0.50
C ILE A 157 5.37 -6.73 0.76
N SER A 158 5.43 -5.91 -0.29
CA SER A 158 5.13 -4.49 -0.25
C SER A 158 3.76 -4.23 -0.86
N ILE A 159 2.85 -3.61 -0.10
CA ILE A 159 1.66 -2.98 -0.68
C ILE A 159 2.03 -1.56 -1.07
N GLN A 160 1.57 -1.16 -2.24
CA GLN A 160 1.91 0.09 -2.89
C GLN A 160 0.66 0.75 -3.42
N VAL A 161 0.66 2.08 -3.47
CA VAL A 161 -0.41 2.85 -4.07
C VAL A 161 0.11 3.60 -5.29
N ARG A 162 -0.75 3.72 -6.29
CA ARG A 162 -0.50 4.60 -7.42
C ARG A 162 -0.97 6.00 -7.06
N VAL A 163 -0.07 6.96 -7.17
CA VAL A 163 -0.39 8.38 -7.05
C VAL A 163 -0.49 8.95 -8.45
N GLN A 164 -1.58 9.66 -8.73
CA GLN A 164 -1.83 10.27 -10.03
C GLN A 164 -1.62 11.77 -9.94
N ARG A 165 -1.04 12.34 -10.99
CA ARG A 165 -0.95 13.77 -11.20
C ARG A 165 -1.66 14.11 -12.51
N ASP A 166 -2.67 14.94 -12.39
CA ASP A 166 -3.38 15.47 -13.55
C ASP A 166 -2.42 16.29 -14.42
N ALA A 167 -2.43 16.02 -15.72
CA ALA A 167 -1.43 16.59 -16.64
C ALA A 167 -1.65 18.09 -16.91
N GLU A 168 -2.88 18.59 -16.75
CA GLU A 168 -3.23 19.98 -17.04
C GLU A 168 -3.09 20.86 -15.80
N THR A 169 -3.67 20.42 -14.68
CA THR A 169 -3.74 21.19 -13.43
C THR A 169 -2.58 20.89 -12.48
N GLY A 170 -1.86 19.79 -12.69
CA GLY A 170 -0.84 19.31 -11.75
C GLY A 170 -1.41 18.77 -10.44
N ALA A 171 -2.74 18.66 -10.32
CA ALA A 171 -3.39 18.23 -9.09
C ALA A 171 -3.09 16.76 -8.80
N VAL A 172 -2.70 16.47 -7.56
CA VAL A 172 -2.30 15.13 -7.11
C VAL A 172 -3.42 14.46 -6.31
N TYR A 173 -3.69 13.20 -6.60
CA TYR A 173 -4.67 12.35 -5.93
C TYR A 173 -4.29 10.86 -6.01
N LEU A 174 -4.96 10.00 -5.23
CA LEU A 174 -4.68 8.56 -5.23
C LEU A 174 -5.51 7.83 -6.28
N HIS A 175 -4.94 6.75 -6.82
CA HIS A 175 -5.72 5.76 -7.55
C HIS A 175 -6.38 4.78 -6.57
N TYR A 176 -7.59 4.35 -6.87
CA TYR A 176 -8.34 3.44 -5.98
C TYR A 176 -7.74 2.03 -5.96
N GLN A 177 -7.07 1.56 -7.01
CA GLN A 177 -6.52 0.20 -7.05
C GLN A 177 -5.05 0.19 -6.57
N PRO A 178 -4.72 -0.56 -5.50
CA PRO A 178 -3.36 -0.74 -5.02
C PRO A 178 -2.60 -1.79 -5.82
N PHE A 179 -1.31 -1.86 -5.56
CA PHE A 179 -0.37 -2.84 -6.10
C PHE A 179 0.22 -3.66 -4.96
N ALA A 180 0.68 -4.85 -5.29
CA ALA A 180 1.58 -5.60 -4.44
C ALA A 180 2.83 -6.00 -5.20
N ALA A 181 3.96 -5.97 -4.52
CA ALA A 181 5.24 -6.43 -5.02
C ALA A 181 5.91 -7.33 -3.99
N VAL A 182 6.60 -8.37 -4.44
CA VAL A 182 7.54 -9.11 -3.58
C VAL A 182 8.89 -8.42 -3.66
N GLY A 183 9.44 -8.03 -2.52
CA GLY A 183 10.80 -7.49 -2.42
C GLY A 183 11.75 -8.49 -1.78
N MET A 184 13.05 -8.22 -1.93
CA MET A 184 14.11 -8.95 -1.23
C MET A 184 14.76 -8.02 -0.21
N TYR A 185 14.89 -8.43 1.04
CA TYR A 185 15.44 -7.57 2.10
C TYR A 185 16.85 -7.02 1.77
N GLN A 186 17.70 -7.85 1.17
CA GLN A 186 19.08 -7.47 0.83
C GLN A 186 19.20 -6.78 -0.54
N ASN A 187 18.13 -6.73 -1.33
CA ASN A 187 18.10 -6.11 -2.65
C ASN A 187 16.70 -5.59 -3.00
N PRO A 188 16.20 -4.57 -2.26
CA PRO A 188 14.81 -4.16 -2.35
C PRO A 188 14.48 -3.38 -3.63
N GLY A 189 15.46 -3.01 -4.45
CA GLY A 189 15.26 -2.13 -5.61
C GLY A 189 14.44 -2.73 -6.76
N LYS A 190 14.26 -4.05 -6.79
CA LYS A 190 13.51 -4.76 -7.82
C LYS A 190 12.53 -5.74 -7.22
N THR A 191 11.45 -5.98 -7.95
CA THR A 191 10.45 -6.97 -7.61
C THR A 191 10.91 -8.39 -7.94
N ASP A 192 10.43 -9.34 -7.13
CA ASP A 192 10.65 -10.76 -7.25
C ASP A 192 9.32 -11.50 -7.55
N GLU A 193 9.40 -12.79 -7.82
CA GLU A 193 8.25 -13.63 -8.18
C GLU A 193 7.26 -13.82 -7.02
N PHE A 194 5.97 -13.70 -7.33
CA PHE A 194 4.91 -14.18 -6.46
C PHE A 194 4.85 -15.70 -6.50
N GLN A 195 5.38 -16.34 -5.47
CA GLN A 195 5.12 -17.77 -5.29
C GLN A 195 3.66 -17.98 -4.82
N PRO A 196 3.07 -19.16 -5.07
CA PRO A 196 1.67 -19.45 -4.71
C PRO A 196 1.30 -19.01 -3.28
N LEU A 197 2.20 -19.24 -2.32
CA LEU A 197 2.03 -18.84 -0.93
C LEU A 197 1.85 -17.33 -0.69
N MET A 198 2.54 -16.51 -1.49
CA MET A 198 2.48 -15.05 -1.40
C MET A 198 1.33 -14.48 -2.23
N GLU A 199 0.94 -15.16 -3.31
CA GLU A 199 -0.18 -14.75 -4.15
C GLU A 199 -1.48 -14.62 -3.36
N ASP A 200 -1.79 -15.61 -2.51
CA ASP A 200 -3.04 -15.60 -1.74
C ASP A 200 -3.08 -14.44 -0.75
N SER A 201 -1.97 -14.16 -0.05
CA SER A 201 -1.85 -12.99 0.83
C SER A 201 -2.05 -11.66 0.10
N VAL A 202 -1.68 -11.58 -1.17
CA VAL A 202 -1.92 -10.39 -1.98
C VAL A 202 -3.35 -10.28 -2.49
N ARG A 203 -3.97 -11.41 -2.87
CA ARG A 203 -5.37 -11.45 -3.33
C ARG A 203 -6.36 -11.07 -2.23
N ASP A 204 -5.96 -11.28 -0.98
CA ASP A 204 -6.76 -10.97 0.19
C ASP A 204 -6.67 -9.51 0.63
N VAL A 205 -5.73 -8.72 0.10
CA VAL A 205 -5.75 -7.26 0.22
C VAL A 205 -6.55 -6.66 -0.93
N ARG A 206 -7.68 -6.04 -0.60
CA ARG A 206 -8.62 -5.46 -1.57
C ARG A 206 -8.96 -4.03 -1.23
N SER A 207 -8.85 -3.14 -2.22
CA SER A 207 -9.35 -1.78 -2.06
C SER A 207 -10.87 -1.73 -2.14
N LEU A 208 -11.49 -1.03 -1.21
CA LEU A 208 -12.91 -0.70 -1.25
C LEU A 208 -13.16 0.52 -2.16
N GLY A 209 -12.23 1.48 -2.12
CA GLY A 209 -12.27 2.71 -2.92
C GLY A 209 -11.57 3.87 -2.22
N LEU A 210 -11.69 5.05 -2.80
CA LEU A 210 -11.29 6.31 -2.17
C LEU A 210 -12.42 6.81 -1.26
N PHE A 211 -12.11 7.15 -0.01
CA PHE A 211 -13.10 7.73 0.90
C PHE A 211 -13.46 9.14 0.43
N PHE A 212 -14.73 9.36 0.13
CA PHE A 212 -15.25 10.64 -0.34
C PHE A 212 -16.50 11.01 0.48
N PRO A 213 -16.36 11.86 1.50
CA PRO A 213 -17.47 12.12 2.43
C PRO A 213 -18.68 12.75 1.74
N ASP A 214 -19.86 12.50 2.27
CA ASP A 214 -21.12 13.02 1.73
C ASP A 214 -21.15 14.55 1.75
N GLY A 215 -21.82 15.14 0.76
CA GLY A 215 -21.91 16.60 0.58
C GLY A 215 -20.62 17.28 0.12
N SER A 216 -19.48 16.58 0.07
CA SER A 216 -18.22 17.13 -0.43
C SER A 216 -18.25 17.32 -1.95
N LYS A 217 -17.58 18.36 -2.43
CA LYS A 217 -17.39 18.58 -3.87
C LYS A 217 -16.23 17.72 -4.40
N PRO A 218 -16.38 17.06 -5.56
CA PRO A 218 -15.28 16.31 -6.17
C PRO A 218 -14.08 17.23 -6.41
N SER A 219 -12.92 16.83 -5.88
CA SER A 219 -11.65 17.53 -6.06
C SER A 219 -10.50 16.54 -5.88
N ALA A 220 -9.32 16.83 -6.43
CA ALA A 220 -8.15 15.98 -6.23
C ALA A 220 -7.82 15.78 -4.75
N GLU A 221 -8.00 16.80 -3.91
CA GLU A 221 -7.79 16.73 -2.47
C GLU A 221 -8.75 15.75 -1.77
N ALA A 222 -10.02 15.75 -2.18
CA ALA A 222 -11.02 14.83 -1.66
C ALA A 222 -10.74 13.36 -2.02
N PHE A 223 -9.87 13.10 -3.00
CA PHE A 223 -9.49 11.76 -3.48
C PHE A 223 -8.10 11.31 -3.00
N ARG A 224 -7.65 11.81 -1.83
CA ARG A 224 -6.34 11.48 -1.24
C ARG A 224 -6.40 10.47 -0.10
N THR A 225 -7.55 9.84 0.13
CA THR A 225 -7.73 8.84 1.19
C THR A 225 -8.20 7.52 0.57
N LEU A 226 -7.34 6.51 0.55
CA LEU A 226 -7.67 5.16 0.10
C LEU A 226 -8.09 4.30 1.28
N VAL A 227 -9.13 3.48 1.09
CA VAL A 227 -9.58 2.48 2.05
C VAL A 227 -9.47 1.09 1.43
N ALA A 228 -8.78 0.20 2.13
CA ALA A 228 -8.61 -1.19 1.76
C ALA A 228 -8.92 -2.11 2.94
N VAL A 229 -9.11 -3.38 2.66
CA VAL A 229 -9.34 -4.45 3.62
C VAL A 229 -8.29 -5.52 3.38
N SER A 230 -7.62 -5.95 4.45
CA SER A 230 -6.86 -7.19 4.50
C SER A 230 -7.73 -8.28 5.09
N LYS A 231 -7.81 -9.42 4.41
CA LYS A 231 -8.42 -10.63 4.95
C LYS A 231 -7.30 -11.58 5.34
N SER A 232 -7.39 -12.20 6.52
CA SER A 232 -6.44 -13.22 6.95
C SER A 232 -7.16 -14.40 7.59
N THR A 233 -6.59 -15.59 7.43
CA THR A 233 -7.00 -16.77 8.20
C THR A 233 -6.02 -16.94 9.36
N VAL A 234 -6.56 -16.89 10.58
CA VAL A 234 -5.78 -17.00 11.82
C VAL A 234 -6.16 -18.25 12.59
N ALA A 235 -5.21 -18.81 13.35
CA ALA A 235 -5.49 -19.87 14.29
C ALA A 235 -6.26 -19.30 15.49
N VAL A 236 -7.31 -20.00 15.93
CA VAL A 236 -8.13 -19.61 17.07
C VAL A 236 -7.34 -19.77 18.36
N ASP A 237 -7.40 -18.76 19.22
CA ASP A 237 -6.76 -18.73 20.54
C ASP A 237 -7.18 -19.95 21.39
N GLY A 238 -6.19 -20.62 21.98
CA GLY A 238 -6.38 -21.84 22.78
C GLY A 238 -6.26 -23.15 22.00
N SER A 239 -6.15 -23.10 20.67
CA SER A 239 -5.62 -24.24 19.92
C SER A 239 -4.19 -24.52 20.39
N SER A 240 -3.83 -25.78 20.60
CA SER A 240 -2.46 -26.11 20.99
C SER A 240 -1.50 -25.54 19.96
N PRO A 241 -0.42 -24.85 20.35
CA PRO A 241 0.61 -24.39 19.41
C PRO A 241 1.15 -25.56 18.56
N ASP A 242 1.12 -26.77 19.12
CA ASP A 242 1.58 -27.99 18.47
C ASP A 242 0.48 -28.74 17.69
N ASP A 243 -0.76 -28.23 17.66
CA ASP A 243 -1.84 -28.84 16.88
C ASP A 243 -1.47 -28.81 15.38
N PRO A 244 -1.45 -29.96 14.69
CA PRO A 244 -1.22 -29.98 13.26
C PRO A 244 -2.34 -29.35 12.44
N ASP A 245 -3.55 -29.20 13.00
CA ASP A 245 -4.73 -28.69 12.31
C ASP A 245 -5.56 -27.81 13.27
N PRO A 246 -5.02 -26.66 13.69
CA PRO A 246 -5.71 -25.80 14.66
C PRO A 246 -7.02 -25.29 14.08
N ALA A 247 -8.02 -25.10 14.95
CA ALA A 247 -9.22 -24.39 14.55
C ALA A 247 -8.83 -23.01 14.00
N THR A 248 -9.48 -22.57 12.93
CA THR A 248 -9.18 -21.28 12.29
C THR A 248 -10.40 -20.39 12.22
N GLU A 249 -10.14 -19.09 12.21
CA GLU A 249 -11.14 -18.06 11.95
C GLU A 249 -10.63 -17.05 10.91
N THR A 250 -11.55 -16.25 10.37
CA THR A 250 -11.22 -15.21 9.41
C THR A 250 -11.21 -13.87 10.12
N GLU A 251 -10.10 -13.15 10.02
CA GLU A 251 -9.96 -11.78 10.47
C GLU A 251 -10.01 -10.81 9.30
N TYR A 252 -10.56 -9.63 9.58
CA TYR A 252 -10.60 -8.52 8.64
C TYR A 252 -10.04 -7.27 9.28
N GLU A 253 -8.99 -6.72 8.67
CA GLU A 253 -8.37 -5.47 9.10
C GLU A 253 -8.58 -4.40 8.04
N LEU A 254 -8.98 -3.20 8.46
CA LEU A 254 -9.03 -2.05 7.58
C LEU A 254 -7.62 -1.46 7.45
N ILE A 255 -7.30 -1.02 6.23
CA ILE A 255 -6.09 -0.27 5.91
C ILE A 255 -6.52 1.06 5.33
N PHE A 256 -5.99 2.14 5.88
CA PHE A 256 -6.19 3.49 5.37
C PHE A 256 -4.86 4.06 4.89
N VAL A 257 -4.87 4.65 3.69
CA VAL A 257 -3.71 5.40 3.18
C VAL A 257 -4.14 6.83 2.91
N ARG A 258 -3.48 7.78 3.57
CA ARG A 258 -3.69 9.23 3.41
C ARG A 258 -2.48 9.86 2.73
N ALA A 259 -2.70 10.55 1.62
CA ALA A 259 -1.67 11.32 0.94
C ALA A 259 -1.66 12.78 1.38
N ARG A 260 -0.49 13.27 1.79
CA ARG A 260 -0.19 14.69 2.05
C ARG A 260 0.72 15.22 0.95
N ILE A 261 0.40 16.41 0.46
CA ILE A 261 1.12 17.06 -0.65
C ILE A 261 1.77 18.32 -0.10
N ASP A 262 3.09 18.40 -0.20
CA ASP A 262 3.87 19.59 0.13
C ASP A 262 4.69 19.99 -1.10
N GLY A 263 4.24 21.04 -1.80
CA GLY A 263 4.78 21.40 -3.11
C GLY A 263 4.67 20.24 -4.11
N ASP A 264 5.81 19.70 -4.53
CA ASP A 264 5.88 18.55 -5.43
C ASP A 264 6.03 17.20 -4.71
N ASP A 265 6.31 17.23 -3.41
CA ASP A 265 6.55 16.04 -2.60
C ASP A 265 5.22 15.41 -2.17
N VAL A 266 5.14 14.09 -2.29
CA VAL A 266 4.00 13.29 -1.87
C VAL A 266 4.43 12.43 -0.69
N GLN A 267 3.81 12.67 0.47
CA GLN A 267 3.99 11.85 1.67
C GLN A 267 2.77 10.95 1.84
N LEU A 268 3.02 9.66 2.07
CA LEU A 268 1.97 8.67 2.28
C LEU A 268 2.01 8.21 3.73
N HIS A 269 0.85 8.30 4.37
CA HIS A 269 0.63 7.91 5.75
C HIS A 269 -0.31 6.70 5.77
N SER A 270 0.08 5.66 6.51
CA SER A 270 -0.62 4.39 6.50
C SER A 270 -1.13 4.08 7.89
N PHE A 271 -2.36 3.59 7.97
CA PHE A 271 -3.03 3.23 9.21
C PHE A 271 -3.68 1.88 9.05
N THR A 272 -3.78 1.13 10.15
CA THR A 272 -4.51 -0.13 10.16
C THR A 272 -5.30 -0.29 11.45
N THR A 273 -6.44 -0.99 11.38
CA THR A 273 -7.24 -1.32 12.57
C THR A 273 -6.87 -2.70 13.09
N GLY A 274 -7.16 -2.98 14.37
CA GLY A 274 -7.28 -4.37 14.83
C GLY A 274 -8.51 -5.07 14.26
N ASN A 275 -8.56 -6.40 14.41
CA ASN A 275 -9.71 -7.21 14.01
C ASN A 275 -10.99 -6.83 14.76
N ASP A 276 -10.93 -6.26 15.98
CA ASP A 276 -12.08 -5.74 16.73
C ASP A 276 -12.41 -4.26 16.39
N ARG A 277 -11.53 -3.61 15.62
CA ARG A 277 -11.60 -2.21 15.20
C ARG A 277 -11.65 -1.23 16.36
N THR A 278 -11.19 -1.62 17.56
CA THR A 278 -11.17 -0.73 18.73
C THR A 278 -9.97 0.21 18.74
N VAL A 279 -8.90 -0.14 18.01
CA VAL A 279 -7.66 0.63 17.92
C VAL A 279 -7.31 0.92 16.46
N LEU A 280 -6.97 2.18 16.18
CA LEU A 280 -6.29 2.62 14.97
C LEU A 280 -4.79 2.71 15.23
N ARG A 281 -4.02 1.98 14.45
CA ARG A 281 -2.55 1.98 14.50
C ARG A 281 -2.02 2.85 13.39
N TYR A 282 -1.30 3.90 13.74
CA TYR A 282 -0.54 4.71 12.78
C TYR A 282 0.82 4.05 12.59
N LEU A 283 1.15 3.72 11.34
CA LEU A 283 2.35 2.97 11.00
C LEU A 283 3.51 3.92 10.67
N PRO A 284 4.76 3.49 10.93
CA PRO A 284 5.95 4.20 10.47
C PRO A 284 5.89 4.41 8.94
N PRO A 285 6.49 5.50 8.43
CA PRO A 285 6.64 5.71 7.00
C PRO A 285 7.29 4.49 6.32
N TYR A 286 6.93 4.26 5.05
CA TYR A 286 7.53 3.18 4.29
C TYR A 286 9.04 3.39 4.15
N VAL A 287 9.79 2.37 4.55
CA VAL A 287 11.22 2.21 4.30
C VAL A 287 11.42 0.78 3.81
N ASP A 288 12.33 0.57 2.87
CA ASP A 288 12.69 -0.78 2.44
C ASP A 288 13.24 -1.56 3.66
N PRO A 289 12.58 -2.65 4.10
CA PRO A 289 12.99 -3.38 5.28
C PRO A 289 14.28 -4.16 5.02
N ALA A 290 15.16 -4.26 6.03
CA ALA A 290 16.39 -5.06 5.96
C ALA A 290 16.19 -6.48 6.51
N THR A 291 15.14 -6.69 7.29
CA THR A 291 14.72 -7.96 7.89
C THR A 291 13.20 -7.98 8.08
N ALA A 292 12.65 -9.16 8.40
CA ALA A 292 11.22 -9.31 8.69
C ALA A 292 10.75 -8.49 9.91
N ASP A 293 11.64 -8.18 10.85
CA ASP A 293 11.32 -7.37 12.04
C ASP A 293 11.24 -5.87 11.72
N ASP A 294 11.83 -5.44 10.60
CA ASP A 294 11.76 -4.06 10.12
C ASP A 294 10.44 -3.77 9.38
N CYS A 295 9.65 -4.81 9.07
CA CYS A 295 8.37 -4.65 8.39
C CYS A 295 7.33 -3.94 9.27
N ASN A 296 6.34 -3.33 8.63
CA ASN A 296 5.20 -2.73 9.34
C ASN A 296 4.32 -3.79 10.01
N VAL A 297 4.19 -4.95 9.36
CA VAL A 297 3.43 -6.09 9.84
C VAL A 297 4.30 -7.33 9.71
N THR A 298 4.42 -8.10 10.79
CA THR A 298 5.14 -9.36 10.81
C THR A 298 4.17 -10.46 11.20
N SER A 299 3.93 -11.39 10.27
CA SER A 299 3.05 -12.52 10.49
C SER A 299 3.88 -13.77 10.82
N THR A 300 3.61 -14.37 11.98
CA THR A 300 4.09 -15.71 12.28
C THR A 300 3.12 -16.70 11.67
N ILE A 301 3.59 -17.53 10.76
CA ILE A 301 2.75 -18.46 9.99
C ILE A 301 3.09 -19.91 10.33
N PHE A 302 2.25 -20.83 9.90
CA PHE A 302 2.62 -22.23 9.70
C PHE A 302 1.89 -22.78 8.45
N PHE A 303 2.43 -23.84 7.86
CA PHE A 303 1.87 -24.43 6.64
C PHE A 303 0.93 -25.58 6.97
N THR A 304 -0.30 -25.49 6.46
CA THR A 304 -1.33 -26.52 6.60
C THR A 304 -1.29 -27.52 5.44
N GLU A 305 -0.90 -27.07 4.25
CA GLU A 305 -0.88 -27.90 3.05
C GLU A 305 0.40 -27.72 2.23
N TYR A 306 0.73 -28.77 1.47
CA TYR A 306 1.83 -28.78 0.52
C TYR A 306 1.36 -29.35 -0.82
N THR A 307 2.01 -28.92 -1.90
CA THR A 307 1.85 -29.47 -3.25
C THR A 307 2.22 -30.95 -3.31
N ALA A 308 1.90 -31.60 -4.43
CA ALA A 308 2.24 -33.00 -4.67
C ALA A 308 3.74 -33.27 -4.38
N ALA A 309 4.02 -34.41 -3.75
CA ALA A 309 5.34 -34.79 -3.24
C ALA A 309 5.90 -33.92 -2.08
N LYS A 310 5.07 -33.08 -1.44
CA LYS A 310 5.45 -32.24 -0.29
C LYS A 310 6.63 -31.30 -0.60
N GLN A 311 6.73 -30.83 -1.84
CA GLN A 311 7.86 -30.00 -2.27
C GLN A 311 7.66 -28.53 -1.95
N SER A 312 6.45 -27.99 -2.06
CA SER A 312 6.20 -26.55 -1.84
C SER A 312 4.96 -26.34 -1.00
N PRO A 313 4.94 -25.35 -0.08
CA PRO A 313 3.72 -24.98 0.63
C PRO A 313 2.63 -24.51 -0.34
N SER A 314 1.39 -24.94 -0.11
CA SER A 314 0.21 -24.53 -0.89
C SER A 314 -0.83 -23.80 -0.06
N ALA A 315 -0.81 -23.94 1.27
CA ALA A 315 -1.69 -23.19 2.17
C ALA A 315 -0.96 -22.85 3.48
N LYS A 316 -1.39 -21.76 4.11
CA LYS A 316 -0.87 -21.30 5.41
C LYS A 316 -1.98 -20.71 6.27
N VAL A 317 -1.69 -20.64 7.56
CA VAL A 317 -2.49 -19.95 8.56
C VAL A 317 -1.57 -19.06 9.39
N ASN A 318 -2.05 -17.90 9.79
CA ASN A 318 -1.34 -17.01 10.70
C ASN A 318 -1.56 -17.47 12.15
N ARG A 319 -0.48 -17.64 12.93
CA ARG A 319 -0.55 -17.86 14.38
C ARG A 319 -0.71 -16.57 15.14
N SER A 320 0.05 -15.56 14.72
CA SER A 320 0.05 -14.24 15.33
C SER A 320 0.53 -13.21 14.33
N THR A 321 0.10 -11.98 14.55
CA THR A 321 0.54 -10.82 13.78
C THR A 321 1.05 -9.78 14.75
N VAL A 322 2.26 -9.30 14.51
CA VAL A 322 2.82 -8.14 15.21
C VAL A 322 2.76 -6.95 14.27
N VAL A 323 2.16 -5.85 14.73
CA VAL A 323 2.09 -4.61 13.97
C VAL A 323 3.06 -3.61 14.58
N ASN A 324 4.10 -3.25 13.83
CA ASN A 324 5.04 -2.19 14.17
C ASN A 324 4.34 -0.84 13.98
N SER A 325 3.76 -0.33 15.06
CA SER A 325 3.04 0.94 15.09
C SER A 325 3.92 2.02 15.71
N GLN A 326 3.92 3.21 15.11
CA GLN A 326 4.58 4.37 15.72
C GLN A 326 3.68 5.09 16.73
N ALA A 327 2.37 4.94 16.59
CA ALA A 327 1.38 5.45 17.53
C ALA A 327 0.07 4.64 17.44
N ASN A 328 -0.64 4.53 18.56
CA ASN A 328 -1.93 3.86 18.66
C ASN A 328 -2.98 4.83 19.20
N PHE A 329 -4.20 4.73 18.69
CA PHE A 329 -5.33 5.58 19.07
C PHE A 329 -6.56 4.72 19.27
N THR A 330 -7.24 4.84 20.41
CA THR A 330 -8.50 4.11 20.60
C THR A 330 -9.62 4.80 19.83
N MET A 331 -10.59 4.04 19.32
CA MET A 331 -11.76 4.63 18.65
C MET A 331 -12.53 5.59 19.56
N GLU A 332 -12.58 5.30 20.86
CA GLU A 332 -13.18 6.19 21.85
C GLU A 332 -12.49 7.56 21.88
N GLN A 333 -11.16 7.59 21.91
CA GLN A 333 -10.40 8.85 21.86
C GLN A 333 -10.63 9.62 20.56
N LEU A 334 -10.64 8.91 19.42
CA LEU A 334 -10.88 9.54 18.12
C LEU A 334 -12.29 10.12 18.03
N ASN A 335 -13.30 9.40 18.54
CA ASN A 335 -14.70 9.85 18.56
C ASN A 335 -14.89 11.04 19.50
N ALA A 336 -14.22 11.04 20.67
CA ALA A 336 -14.22 12.17 21.57
C ALA A 336 -13.62 13.42 20.92
N PHE A 337 -12.50 13.26 20.19
CA PHE A 337 -11.89 14.36 19.43
C PHE A 337 -12.83 14.90 18.34
N ALA A 338 -13.47 14.02 17.55
CA ALA A 338 -14.44 14.42 16.54
C ALA A 338 -15.60 15.23 17.13
N ALA A 339 -16.11 14.80 18.29
CA ALA A 339 -17.15 15.52 19.03
C ALA A 339 -16.67 16.89 19.54
N GLU A 340 -15.44 16.98 20.07
CA GLU A 340 -14.83 18.26 20.50
C GLU A 340 -14.68 19.26 19.34
N GLN A 341 -14.33 18.78 18.14
CA GLN A 341 -14.27 19.60 16.94
C GLN A 341 -15.65 20.00 16.39
N GLY A 342 -16.74 19.50 16.97
CA GLY A 342 -18.10 19.75 16.52
C GLY A 342 -18.42 19.10 15.17
N TRP A 343 -17.72 18.03 14.79
CA TRP A 343 -17.99 17.30 13.56
C TRP A 343 -19.29 16.50 13.67
N GLN A 344 -20.03 16.40 12.57
CA GLN A 344 -21.21 15.56 12.52
C GLN A 344 -20.80 14.10 12.35
N GLY A 345 -21.30 13.22 13.22
CA GLY A 345 -20.97 11.79 13.21
C GLY A 345 -19.73 11.47 14.02
N ASP A 346 -19.18 10.28 13.81
CA ASP A 346 -18.01 9.78 14.53
C ASP A 346 -16.69 10.05 13.78
N ALA A 347 -15.58 9.52 14.30
CA ALA A 347 -14.27 9.70 13.69
C ALA A 347 -14.13 9.05 12.30
N MET A 348 -14.88 7.98 12.02
CA MET A 348 -14.86 7.25 10.74
C MET A 348 -15.74 7.91 9.68
N ALA A 349 -16.87 8.50 10.10
CA ALA A 349 -17.64 9.41 9.25
C ALA A 349 -16.81 10.64 8.82
N ASN A 350 -15.85 11.05 9.65
CA ASN A 350 -14.92 12.16 9.40
C ASN A 350 -13.49 11.68 9.09
N LEU A 351 -13.35 10.48 8.51
CA LEU A 351 -12.06 9.78 8.37
C LEU A 351 -10.92 10.69 7.90
N THR A 352 -11.08 11.41 6.79
CA THR A 352 -10.01 12.27 6.25
C THR A 352 -9.53 13.31 7.25
N ALA A 353 -10.45 14.00 7.93
CA ALA A 353 -10.10 15.03 8.90
C ALA A 353 -9.47 14.42 10.17
N THR A 354 -9.96 13.25 10.61
CA THR A 354 -9.38 12.48 11.71
C THR A 354 -7.93 12.08 11.41
N LEU A 355 -7.67 11.50 10.24
CA LEU A 355 -6.32 11.09 9.84
C LEU A 355 -5.37 12.29 9.73
N ASP A 356 -5.83 13.41 9.15
CA ASP A 356 -5.04 14.64 9.09
C ASP A 356 -4.73 15.19 10.49
N ALA A 357 -5.66 15.11 11.45
CA ALA A 357 -5.42 15.51 12.82
C ALA A 357 -4.39 14.63 13.55
N ILE A 358 -4.35 13.32 13.26
CA ILE A 358 -3.32 12.42 13.77
C ILE A 358 -1.96 12.78 13.16
N ILE A 359 -1.88 12.97 11.84
CA ILE A 359 -0.65 13.32 11.12
C ILE A 359 -0.08 14.65 11.64
N ASP A 360 -0.94 15.64 11.86
CA ASP A 360 -0.57 16.96 12.38
C ASP A 360 -0.25 16.93 13.90
N GLY A 361 -0.36 15.79 14.58
CA GLY A 361 -0.07 15.67 16.02
C GLY A 361 -1.09 16.34 16.95
N LYS A 362 -2.31 16.63 16.45
CA LYS A 362 -3.39 17.26 17.23
C LYS A 362 -4.07 16.28 18.19
N ILE A 363 -4.03 14.99 17.87
CA ILE A 363 -4.52 13.91 18.74
C ILE A 363 -3.29 13.25 19.37
N LYS A 364 -3.30 13.12 20.70
CA LYS A 364 -2.23 12.43 21.42
C LYS A 364 -2.44 10.91 21.35
N PRO A 365 -1.39 10.11 21.11
CA PRO A 365 -1.50 8.66 21.15
C PRO A 365 -1.97 8.14 22.51
N ALA A 366 -2.69 7.03 22.51
CA ALA A 366 -2.95 6.27 23.72
C ALA A 366 -1.63 5.79 24.33
N THR A 367 -1.51 5.91 25.65
CA THR A 367 -0.51 5.13 26.38
C THR A 367 -0.95 3.68 26.32
N VAL A 368 -0.27 2.88 25.51
CA VAL A 368 -0.52 1.43 25.50
C VAL A 368 0.21 0.88 26.72
N GLU A 369 -0.54 0.42 27.73
CA GLU A 369 0.01 -0.32 28.88
C GLU A 369 0.47 -1.72 28.47
#